data_AF-A0A7K4FZ26-F1
#
_entry.id   AF-A0A7K4FZ26-F1
#
_cell.length_a   1.000
_cell.length_b   1.000
_cell.length_c   1.000
_cell.angle_alpha   90.00
_cell.angle_beta   90.00
_cell.angle_gamma   90.00
#
_symmetry.space_group_name_H-M   'P 1'
#
loop_
_entity.id
_entity.type
_entity.pdbx_description
1 polymer ?
#
loop_
_entity_poly.entity_id
_entity_poly.type
_entity_poly.pdbx_seq_one_letter_code
_entity_poly.pdbx_strand_id
1 'polypeptide(L)' 'MSRICTKCKNSILDNEELDMVAEKYPVC' A
#
# COMPACT_ATOMS: atom_id res chain seq x y z
N MET A 1 8.18 4.35 4.51
CA MET A 1 7.11 5.38 4.57
C MET A 1 5.80 4.60 4.63
N SER A 2 5.18 4.46 5.81
CA SER A 2 3.97 3.62 5.93
C SER A 2 2.92 4.00 4.90
N ARG A 3 2.61 3.07 3.99
CA ARG A 3 1.56 3.25 2.99
C ARG A 3 0.21 3.08 3.69
N ILE A 4 -0.81 3.79 3.24
CA ILE A 4 -2.16 3.70 3.79
C ILE A 4 -3.05 3.06 2.74
N CYS A 5 -3.70 1.96 3.10
CA CYS A 5 -4.70 1.30 2.26
C CYS A 5 -5.79 2.29 1.85
N THR A 6 -5.97 2.51 0.55
CA THR A 6 -6.97 3.45 0.02
C THR A 6 -8.41 2.99 0.25
N LYS A 7 -8.63 1.67 0.42
CA LYS A 7 -9.95 1.11 0.75
C LYS A 7 -10.28 1.13 2.25
N CYS A 8 -9.31 0.76 3.07
CA CYS A 8 -9.51 0.35 4.45
C CYS A 8 -8.80 1.25 5.47
N LYS A 9 -7.97 2.18 5.00
CA LYS A 9 -7.19 3.14 5.79
C LYS A 9 -6.19 2.52 6.78
N ASN A 10 -5.95 1.21 6.70
CA ASN A 10 -4.94 0.52 7.48
C ASN A 10 -3.54 0.85 6.98
N SER A 11 -2.58 0.81 7.91
CA SER A 11 -1.15 0.88 7.62
C SER A 11 -0.70 -0.38 6.88
N ILE A 12 -0.11 -0.21 5.71
CA ILE A 12 0.50 -1.27 4.90
C ILE A 12 2.00 -1.26 5.19
N LEU A 13 2.53 -2.44 5.49
CA LEU A 13 3.96 -2.66 5.68
C LEU A 13 4.69 -2.53 4.33
N ASP A 14 5.79 -1.78 4.32
CA ASP A 14 6.60 -1.50 3.13
C ASP A 14 7.41 -2.70 2.61
N ASN A 15 7.18 -3.91 3.12
CA ASN A 15 8.12 -5.02 3.00
C ASN A 15 7.89 -5.92 1.77
N GLU A 16 6.99 -5.52 0.87
CA GLU A 16 6.74 -6.23 -0.40
C GLU A 16 7.05 -5.29 -1.58
N GLU A 17 7.80 -5.79 -2.55
CA GLU A 17 7.90 -5.19 -3.89
C GLU A 17 6.49 -5.17 -4.48
N LEU A 18 5.81 -4.04 -4.33
CA LEU A 18 4.46 -3.85 -4.82
C LEU A 18 4.52 -3.48 -6.30
N ASP A 19 3.66 -4.11 -7.09
CA ASP A 19 3.48 -3.75 -8.51
C ASP A 19 3.20 -2.24 -8.66
N MET A 20 3.54 -1.66 -9.82
CA MET A 20 3.36 -0.22 -10.11
C MET A 20 1.95 0.31 -9.77
N VAL A 21 0.94 -0.55 -9.85
CA VAL A 21 -0.44 -0.21 -9.49
C VAL A 21 -0.60 -0.05 -7.99
N ALA A 22 -0.01 -0.93 -7.18
CA ALA A 22 -0.05 -0.85 -5.74
C ALA A 22 0.90 0.22 -5.16
N GLU A 23 1.92 0.64 -5.90
CA GLU A 23 2.66 1.88 -5.60
C GLU A 23 1.79 3.13 -5.74
N LYS A 24 0.94 3.21 -6.78
CA LYS A 24 0.02 4.35 -7.00
C LYS A 24 -1.26 4.28 -6.16
N TYR A 25 -1.77 3.08 -5.95
CA TYR A 25 -3.01 2.80 -5.22
C TYR A 25 -2.74 1.69 -4.22
N PRO A 26 -2.11 2.01 -3.08
CA PRO A 26 -1.87 1.02 -2.05
C PRO A 26 -3.20 0.45 -1.55
N VAL A 27 -3.33 -0.87 -1.64
CA VAL A 27 -4.45 -1.66 -1.12
C VAL A 27 -3.82 -2.80 -0.31
N CYS A 28 -4.44 -3.15 0.82
CA CYS A 28 -4.04 -4.32 1.59
C CYS A 28 -4.36 -5.62 0.84
#